data_AF-A0ABD5GFP8-F1
#
_entry.id   AF-A0ABD5GFP8-F1
#
_cell.length_a   1.000
_cell.length_b   1.000
_cell.length_c   1.000
_cell.angle_alpha   90.00
_cell.angle_beta   90.00
_cell.angle_gamma   90.00
#
_symmetry.space_group_name_H-M   'P 1'
#
loop_
_entity.id
_entity.type
_entity.pdbx_description
1 polymer ?
#
loop_
_entity_poly.entity_id
_entity_poly.type
_entity_poly.pdbx_seq_one_letter_code
_entity_poly.pdbx_strand_id
1 'polypeptide(L)'
;MYKLVVHNDIARFDLPRLMAEDVVTGRRIATLLQQLQNDQDKLDRMSTPNWGGSPARPIPRNAPFNVKMWRFAQDRGMNLWRLRDYLLVSQGREYRLVYAFFPQKLLYVAFAVVEKEWNYDPKHAISQRIFNSYNQVEYNL
;
A
#
# COMPACT_ATOMS: atom_id res chain seq x y z
N MET A 1 -16.76 -7.67 7.33
CA MET A 1 -16.50 -6.99 6.04
C MET A 1 -15.39 -5.98 6.28
N TYR A 2 -14.33 -6.03 5.49
CA TYR A 2 -13.21 -5.08 5.62
C TYR A 2 -13.53 -3.77 4.93
N LYS A 3 -12.97 -2.67 5.44
CA LYS A 3 -13.01 -1.35 4.79
C LYS A 3 -11.61 -0.90 4.43
N LEU A 4 -11.44 -0.21 3.30
CA LEU A 4 -10.22 0.52 2.98
C LEU A 4 -10.48 2.03 2.99
N VAL A 5 -9.71 2.76 3.81
CA VAL A 5 -9.65 4.22 3.80
C VAL A 5 -8.31 4.66 3.20
N VAL A 6 -8.38 5.63 2.30
CA VAL A 6 -7.19 6.29 1.74
C VAL A 6 -6.86 7.47 2.64
N HIS A 7 -5.67 7.47 3.25
CA HIS A 7 -5.24 8.58 4.09
C HIS A 7 -5.06 9.86 3.26
N ASN A 8 -5.29 11.01 3.90
CA ASN A 8 -5.24 12.31 3.25
C ASN A 8 -3.89 12.62 2.59
N ASP A 9 -2.79 12.03 3.08
CA ASP A 9 -1.47 12.21 2.47
C ASP A 9 -1.41 11.72 1.02
N ILE A 10 -2.07 10.60 0.71
CA ILE A 10 -2.11 10.08 -0.67
C ILE A 10 -2.85 11.08 -1.56
N ALA A 11 -4.01 11.56 -1.11
CA ALA A 11 -4.83 12.48 -1.89
C ALA A 11 -4.19 13.88 -2.04
N ARG A 12 -3.44 14.33 -1.03
CA ARG A 12 -2.83 15.68 -1.01
C ARG A 12 -1.46 15.73 -1.67
N PHE A 13 -0.66 14.68 -1.55
CA PHE A 13 0.74 14.70 -1.97
C PHE A 13 1.03 13.67 -3.06
N ASP A 14 0.71 12.40 -2.81
CA ASP A 14 1.25 11.32 -3.65
C ASP A 14 0.53 11.24 -5.00
N LEU A 15 -0.81 11.20 -5.03
CA LEU A 15 -1.58 11.15 -6.28
C LEU A 15 -1.39 12.41 -7.13
N PRO A 16 -1.48 13.64 -6.59
CA PRO A 16 -1.21 14.85 -7.37
C PRO A 16 0.18 14.86 -8.00
N ARG A 17 1.22 14.50 -7.24
CA ARG A 17 2.58 14.36 -7.75
C ARG A 17 2.63 13.37 -8.92
N LEU A 18 2.10 12.17 -8.72
CA LEU A 18 2.09 11.13 -9.75
C LEU A 18 1.29 11.56 -10.99
N MET A 19 0.17 12.25 -10.83
CA MET A 19 -0.61 12.76 -11.95
C MET A 19 0.16 13.80 -12.78
N ALA A 20 1.04 14.58 -12.14
CA ALA A 20 1.86 15.58 -12.81
C ALA A 20 3.11 14.97 -13.48
N GLU A 21 3.78 14.03 -12.82
CA GLU A 21 5.06 13.45 -13.25
C GLU A 21 4.89 12.23 -14.19
N ASP A 22 3.93 11.35 -13.89
CA ASP A 22 3.62 10.15 -14.67
C ASP A 22 2.12 9.81 -14.57
N VAL A 23 1.33 10.50 -15.39
CA VAL A 23 -0.15 10.38 -15.39
C VAL A 23 -0.64 8.94 -15.54
N VAL A 24 0.12 8.08 -16.22
CA VAL A 24 -0.24 6.65 -16.37
C VAL A 24 -0.16 5.95 -15.02
N THR A 25 0.94 6.14 -14.28
CA THR A 25 1.06 5.62 -12.91
C THR A 25 -0.02 6.21 -12.00
N GLY A 26 -0.20 7.53 -12.03
CA GLY A 26 -1.21 8.20 -11.18
C GLY A 26 -2.61 7.64 -11.39
N ARG A 27 -3.05 7.49 -12.65
CA ARG A 27 -4.34 6.88 -12.98
C ARG A 27 -4.44 5.44 -12.52
N ARG A 28 -3.42 4.61 -12.76
CA ARG A 28 -3.44 3.21 -12.37
C ARG A 28 -3.51 3.05 -10.84
N ILE A 29 -2.79 3.86 -10.08
CA ILE A 29 -2.86 3.85 -8.61
C ILE A 29 -4.26 4.26 -8.14
N ALA A 30 -4.85 5.31 -8.71
CA ALA A 30 -6.22 5.71 -8.37
C ALA A 30 -7.23 4.57 -8.65
N THR A 31 -7.13 3.92 -9.82
CA THR A 31 -7.96 2.75 -10.16
C THR A 31 -7.71 1.58 -9.21
N LEU A 32 -6.47 1.30 -8.83
CA LEU A 32 -6.14 0.24 -7.88
C LEU A 32 -6.79 0.49 -6.52
N LEU A 33 -6.71 1.72 -5.99
CA LEU A 33 -7.36 2.08 -4.72
C LEU A 33 -8.87 1.87 -4.80
N GLN A 34 -9.50 2.32 -5.88
CA GLN A 34 -10.93 2.10 -6.10
C GLN A 34 -11.28 0.60 -6.20
N GLN A 35 -10.47 -0.19 -6.89
CA GLN A 35 -10.66 -1.64 -6.98
C GLN A 35 -10.57 -2.29 -5.60
N LEU A 36 -9.57 -1.95 -4.80
CA LEU A 36 -9.42 -2.48 -3.44
C LEU A 36 -10.59 -2.07 -2.53
N GLN A 37 -11.09 -0.84 -2.65
CA GLN A 37 -12.24 -0.38 -1.86
C GLN A 37 -13.54 -1.13 -2.15
N ASN A 38 -13.68 -1.69 -3.35
CA ASN A 38 -14.93 -2.32 -3.83
C ASN A 38 -14.84 -3.85 -3.95
N ASP A 39 -13.74 -4.47 -3.51
CA ASP A 39 -13.49 -5.90 -3.68
C ASP A 39 -13.00 -6.53 -2.37
N GLN A 40 -13.91 -7.22 -1.67
CA GLN A 40 -13.61 -7.86 -0.39
C GLN A 40 -12.58 -8.97 -0.53
N ASP A 41 -12.61 -9.74 -1.63
CA ASP A 41 -11.62 -10.80 -1.86
C ASP A 41 -10.22 -10.20 -1.95
N LYS A 42 -10.06 -9.02 -2.56
CA LYS A 42 -8.76 -8.33 -2.59
C LYS A 42 -8.34 -7.83 -1.21
N LEU A 43 -9.25 -7.26 -0.42
CA LEU A 43 -8.95 -6.82 0.94
C LEU A 43 -8.54 -7.98 1.85
N ASP A 44 -9.18 -9.14 1.74
CA ASP A 44 -8.81 -10.35 2.49
C ASP A 44 -7.35 -10.75 2.21
N ARG A 45 -6.87 -10.56 0.98
CA ARG A 45 -5.48 -10.88 0.62
C ARG A 45 -4.47 -9.84 1.11
N MET A 46 -4.89 -8.63 1.49
CA MET A 46 -3.97 -7.56 1.90
C MET A 46 -3.23 -7.85 3.21
N SER A 47 -3.72 -8.75 4.06
CA SER A 47 -3.01 -9.17 5.28
C SER A 47 -2.47 -10.61 5.20
N THR A 48 -2.47 -11.22 4.00
CA THR A 48 -1.92 -12.57 3.80
C THR A 48 -0.41 -12.51 3.53
N PRO A 49 0.46 -13.04 4.41
CA PRO A 49 1.90 -13.00 4.22
C PRO A 49 2.34 -13.54 2.85
N ASN A 50 3.11 -12.74 2.11
CA ASN A 50 3.69 -13.11 0.82
C ASN A 50 2.66 -13.50 -0.27
N TRP A 51 1.39 -13.11 -0.12
CA TRP A 51 0.41 -13.28 -1.18
C TRP A 51 0.90 -12.70 -2.50
N GLY A 52 0.61 -13.39 -3.60
CA GLY A 52 0.99 -12.98 -4.95
C GLY A 52 2.39 -13.39 -5.37
N GLY A 53 3.30 -13.76 -4.46
CA GLY A 53 4.66 -14.20 -4.81
C GLY A 53 5.48 -13.11 -5.51
N SER A 54 5.90 -13.34 -6.76
CA SER A 54 6.64 -12.36 -7.56
C SER A 54 5.95 -12.08 -8.90
N PRO A 55 6.15 -10.91 -9.53
CA PRO A 55 5.59 -10.61 -10.84
C PRO A 55 5.94 -11.66 -11.90
N ALA A 56 7.18 -12.20 -11.87
CA ALA A 56 7.63 -13.25 -12.78
C ALA A 56 7.06 -14.64 -12.46
N ARG A 57 6.64 -14.87 -11.21
CA ARG A 57 6.04 -16.12 -10.73
C ARG A 57 4.90 -15.81 -9.75
N PRO A 58 3.72 -15.37 -10.24
CA PRO A 58 2.60 -15.05 -9.39
C PRO A 58 2.06 -16.30 -8.69
N ILE A 59 1.67 -16.16 -7.42
CA ILE A 59 1.04 -17.24 -6.65
C ILE A 59 -0.22 -16.69 -5.95
N PRO A 60 -1.42 -17.09 -6.40
CA PRO A 60 -1.74 -17.91 -7.58
C PRO A 60 -1.33 -17.23 -8.90
N ARG A 61 -1.34 -17.97 -10.02
CA ARG A 61 -0.88 -17.48 -11.33
C ARG A 61 -1.57 -16.19 -11.82
N ASN A 62 -2.80 -15.95 -11.37
CA ASN A 62 -3.60 -14.78 -11.71
C ASN A 62 -3.58 -13.70 -10.61
N ALA A 63 -2.70 -13.79 -9.61
CA ALA A 63 -2.62 -12.80 -8.56
C ALA A 63 -2.32 -11.41 -9.16
N PRO A 64 -3.16 -10.38 -8.90
CA PRO A 64 -2.98 -9.07 -9.51
C PRO A 64 -1.90 -8.22 -8.81
N PHE A 65 -1.50 -8.61 -7.60
CA PHE A 65 -0.53 -7.88 -6.79
C PHE A 65 0.20 -8.83 -5.84
N ASN A 66 1.32 -8.35 -5.30
CA ASN A 66 2.02 -8.95 -4.15
C ASN A 66 1.83 -8.12 -2.90
N VAL A 67 1.75 -8.77 -1.74
CA VAL A 67 1.85 -8.09 -0.44
C VAL A 67 2.98 -8.64 0.40
N LYS A 68 3.59 -7.77 1.20
CA LYS A 68 4.63 -8.13 2.18
C LYS A 68 4.53 -7.25 3.42
N MET A 69 4.90 -7.80 4.55
CA MET A 69 5.08 -7.04 5.79
C MET A 69 6.26 -6.08 5.67
N TRP A 70 6.13 -4.90 6.25
CA TRP A 70 7.28 -4.06 6.58
C TRP A 70 7.83 -4.50 7.94
N ARG A 71 8.77 -5.44 7.93
CA ARG A 71 9.27 -6.12 9.16
C ARG A 71 9.70 -5.14 10.27
N PHE A 72 10.54 -4.16 9.95
CA PHE A 72 10.99 -3.16 10.93
C PHE A 72 9.84 -2.48 11.70
N ALA A 73 8.75 -2.16 10.99
CA ALA A 73 7.58 -1.53 11.58
C ALA A 73 6.73 -2.52 12.39
N GLN A 74 6.57 -3.75 11.89
CA GLN A 74 5.90 -4.85 12.59
C GLN A 74 6.58 -5.17 13.93
N ASP A 75 7.91 -5.21 13.95
CA ASP A 75 8.70 -5.45 15.17
C ASP A 75 8.52 -4.35 16.23
N ARG A 76 7.90 -3.21 15.85
CA ARG A 76 7.55 -2.08 16.73
C ARG A 76 6.05 -1.98 17.01
N GLY A 77 5.29 -3.04 16.72
CA GLY A 77 3.85 -3.08 16.93
C GLY A 77 3.03 -2.34 15.87
N MET A 78 3.66 -1.77 14.84
CA MET A 78 2.94 -1.10 13.76
C MET A 78 2.58 -2.14 12.70
N ASN A 79 1.28 -2.39 12.51
CA ASN A 79 0.81 -3.42 11.57
C ASN A 79 0.88 -2.95 10.10
N LEU A 80 2.08 -2.55 9.65
CA LEU A 80 2.36 -1.96 8.34
C LEU A 80 2.77 -3.02 7.31
N TRP A 81 2.27 -2.81 6.09
CA TRP A 81 2.39 -3.67 4.93
C TRP A 81 2.70 -2.86 3.69
N ARG A 82 3.14 -3.56 2.65
CA ARG A 82 3.26 -3.03 1.29
C ARG A 82 2.49 -3.89 0.32
N LEU A 83 1.88 -3.26 -0.67
CA LEU A 83 1.31 -3.89 -1.86
C LEU A 83 2.07 -3.41 -3.09
N ARG A 84 2.37 -4.34 -4.01
CA ARG A 84 3.00 -4.09 -5.31
C ARG A 84 2.06 -4.57 -6.42
N ASP A 85 1.60 -3.66 -7.26
CA ASP A 85 0.72 -3.93 -8.40
C ASP A 85 1.49 -4.53 -9.58
N TYR A 86 1.02 -5.65 -10.13
CA TYR A 86 1.73 -6.33 -11.21
C TYR A 86 1.50 -5.68 -12.58
N LEU A 87 0.37 -5.01 -12.77
CA LEU A 87 0.13 -4.27 -14.00
C LEU A 87 1.14 -3.13 -14.15
N LEU A 88 1.35 -2.32 -13.10
CA LEU A 88 2.42 -1.31 -13.08
C LEU A 88 3.81 -1.91 -13.35
N VAL A 89 4.14 -3.02 -12.70
CA VAL A 89 5.45 -3.67 -12.90
C VAL A 89 5.64 -4.10 -14.36
N SER A 90 4.61 -4.65 -15.00
CA SER A 90 4.67 -5.04 -16.42
C SER A 90 4.90 -3.88 -17.37
N GLN A 91 4.63 -2.65 -16.90
CA GLN A 91 4.83 -1.40 -17.63
C GLN A 91 6.15 -0.69 -17.23
N GLY A 92 7.05 -1.38 -16.54
CA GLY A 92 8.33 -0.82 -16.07
C GLY A 92 8.19 0.16 -14.91
N ARG A 93 7.02 0.24 -14.26
CA ARG A 93 6.74 1.16 -13.15
C ARG A 93 6.69 0.38 -11.85
N GLU A 94 7.69 0.54 -11.00
CA GLU A 94 7.72 -0.14 -9.71
C GLU A 94 7.35 0.81 -8.56
N TYR A 95 6.06 0.83 -8.24
CA TYR A 95 5.52 1.54 -7.08
C TYR A 95 5.00 0.57 -6.03
N ARG A 96 4.88 1.10 -4.81
CA ARG A 96 4.38 0.37 -3.66
C ARG A 96 3.34 1.20 -2.94
N LEU A 97 2.21 0.58 -2.66
CA LEU A 97 1.21 1.13 -1.75
C LEU A 97 1.54 0.66 -0.33
N VAL A 98 1.83 1.59 0.58
CA VAL A 98 2.06 1.30 1.99
C VAL A 98 0.77 1.53 2.77
N TYR A 99 0.38 0.57 3.60
CA TYR A 99 -0.87 0.59 4.36
C TYR A 99 -0.72 -0.15 5.68
N ALA A 100 -1.67 0.05 6.60
CA ALA A 100 -1.83 -0.77 7.78
C ALA A 100 -3.18 -1.49 7.82
N PHE A 101 -3.24 -2.54 8.65
CA PHE A 101 -4.48 -3.20 9.03
C PHE A 101 -4.74 -3.04 10.53
N PHE A 102 -5.90 -2.49 10.87
CA PHE A 102 -6.39 -2.31 12.24
C PHE A 102 -7.50 -3.35 12.53
N PRO A 103 -7.15 -4.50 13.14
CA PRO A 103 -8.05 -5.64 13.25
C PRO A 103 -9.29 -5.37 14.09
N GLN A 104 -9.17 -4.54 15.15
CA GLN A 104 -10.28 -4.20 16.04
C GLN A 104 -11.45 -3.50 15.31
N LYS A 105 -11.17 -2.89 14.15
CA LYS A 105 -12.18 -2.18 13.34
C LYS A 105 -12.37 -2.82 11.96
N LEU A 106 -11.69 -3.93 11.67
CA LEU A 106 -11.62 -4.54 10.33
C LEU A 106 -11.27 -3.51 9.25
N LEU A 107 -10.32 -2.63 9.54
CA LEU A 107 -10.01 -1.44 8.75
C LEU A 107 -8.60 -1.49 8.17
N TYR A 108 -8.49 -1.35 6.86
CA TYR A 108 -7.24 -1.01 6.18
C TYR A 108 -7.14 0.50 5.99
N VAL A 109 -5.95 1.06 6.19
CA VAL A 109 -5.65 2.46 5.89
C VAL A 109 -4.40 2.55 5.02
N ALA A 110 -4.55 3.11 3.83
CA ALA A 110 -3.43 3.36 2.91
C ALA A 110 -2.77 4.72 3.22
N PHE A 111 -1.46 4.73 3.48
CA PHE A 111 -0.72 5.90 3.95
C PHE A 111 0.15 6.57 2.90
N ALA A 112 0.72 5.79 1.98
CA ALA A 112 1.63 6.34 0.98
C ALA A 112 1.71 5.50 -0.30
N VAL A 113 2.03 6.17 -1.40
CA VAL A 113 2.46 5.55 -2.66
C VAL A 113 3.89 5.97 -2.94
N VAL A 114 4.79 4.99 -3.00
CA VAL A 114 6.24 5.21 -3.00
C VAL A 114 6.90 4.42 -4.10
N GLU A 115 8.01 4.94 -4.63
CA GLU A 115 8.84 4.27 -5.63
C GLU A 115 9.60 3.09 -5.02
N LYS A 116 10.14 2.23 -5.89
CA LYS A 116 10.89 1.03 -5.46
C LYS A 116 12.16 1.39 -4.70
N GLU A 117 12.76 2.51 -5.07
CA GLU A 117 14.01 3.07 -4.60
C GLU A 117 13.92 3.48 -3.12
N TRP A 118 12.71 3.77 -2.63
CA TRP A 118 12.47 3.88 -1.19
C TRP A 118 12.76 2.54 -0.51
N ASN A 119 13.77 2.54 0.35
CA ASN A 119 14.44 1.35 0.89
C ASN A 119 13.97 0.97 2.31
N TYR A 120 12.85 1.51 2.78
CA TYR A 120 12.31 1.27 4.13
C TYR A 120 13.16 1.83 5.28
N ASP A 121 14.14 2.70 4.99
CA ASP A 121 14.93 3.34 6.05
C ASP A 121 13.99 4.14 6.97
N PRO A 122 13.94 3.82 8.28
CA PRO A 122 13.10 4.55 9.21
C PRO A 122 13.44 6.04 9.28
N LYS A 123 14.66 6.46 8.96
CA LYS A 123 15.07 7.87 8.97
C LYS A 123 14.64 8.64 7.71
N HIS A 124 14.19 7.94 6.67
CA HIS A 124 13.74 8.58 5.45
C HIS A 124 12.48 9.42 5.72
N ALA A 125 12.38 10.62 5.11
CA ALA A 125 11.27 11.55 5.34
C ALA A 125 9.90 10.91 5.08
N ILE A 126 9.78 10.12 4.01
CA ILE A 126 8.55 9.35 3.72
C ILE A 126 8.23 8.34 4.82
N SER A 127 9.22 7.64 5.37
CA SER A 127 8.99 6.67 6.46
C SER A 127 8.48 7.37 7.71
N GLN A 128 9.11 8.49 8.08
CA GLN A 128 8.67 9.33 9.19
C GLN A 128 7.24 9.86 8.98
N ARG A 129 6.90 10.29 7.77
CA ARG A 129 5.51 10.68 7.41
C ARG A 129 4.54 9.51 7.64
N ILE A 130 4.85 8.33 7.14
CA ILE A 130 3.99 7.14 7.30
C ILE A 130 3.81 6.79 8.78
N PHE A 131 4.88 6.83 9.59
CA PHE A 131 4.80 6.53 11.02
C PHE A 131 3.95 7.55 11.77
N ASN A 132 4.11 8.83 11.46
CA ASN A 132 3.29 9.89 12.05
C ASN A 132 1.81 9.69 11.70
N SER A 133 1.49 9.42 10.43
CA SER A 133 0.11 9.18 9.99
C SER A 133 -0.48 7.90 10.59
N TYR A 134 0.32 6.84 10.73
CA TYR A 134 -0.10 5.62 11.43
C TYR A 134 -0.46 5.93 12.89
N ASN A 135 0.42 6.59 13.63
CA ASN A 135 0.21 6.90 15.05
C ASN A 135 -1.01 7.82 15.25
N GLN A 136 -1.21 8.80 14.35
CA GLN A 136 -2.40 9.65 14.37
C GLN A 136 -3.68 8.85 14.15
N VAL A 137 -3.69 7.93 13.18
CA VAL A 137 -4.87 7.07 12.97
C VAL A 137 -5.10 6.17 14.18
N GLU A 138 -4.08 5.47 14.66
CA GLU A 138 -4.18 4.53 15.78
C GLU A 138 -4.70 5.22 17.05
N TYR A 139 -4.23 6.43 17.36
CA TYR A 139 -4.70 7.22 18.51
C TYR A 139 -6.19 7.59 18.44
N ASN A 140 -6.76 7.68 17.23
CA ASN A 140 -8.14 8.09 17.00
C ASN A 140 -9.13 6.92 16.79
N LEU A 141 -8.70 5.65 16.95
CA LEU A 141 -9.53 4.45 16.80
C LEU A 141 -10.07 3.94 18.13
#